data_AF-A0A954TBC6-F1
#
_entry.id   AF-A0A954TBC6-F1
#
_cell.length_a   1.000
_cell.length_b   1.000
_cell.length_c   1.000
_cell.angle_alpha   90.00
_cell.angle_beta   90.00
_cell.angle_gamma   90.00
#
_symmetry.space_group_name_H-M   'P 1'
#
loop_
_entity.id
_entity.type
_entity.pdbx_description
1 polymer ?
#
loop_
_entity_poly.entity_id
_entity_poly.type
_entity_poly.pdbx_seq_one_letter_code
_entity_poly.pdbx_strand_id
1 'polypeptide(L)' 'MPTDDELKPRTSAAAGSTRVAGIVLCGGRSSRMGQPKHLLPFGDETMLQRVVRTLSAVVSPVVVVAARGQQLP' A
#
# COMPACT_ATOMS: atom_id res chain seq x y z
N MET A 1 -30.84 -31.51 28.81
CA MET A 1 -29.63 -31.89 28.06
C MET A 1 -29.53 -31.00 26.82
N PRO A 2 -28.98 -29.79 26.91
CA PRO A 2 -28.52 -29.10 25.71
C PRO A 2 -27.24 -29.81 25.24
N THR A 3 -27.23 -30.23 23.98
CA THR A 3 -26.09 -30.87 23.32
C THR A 3 -24.95 -29.87 23.16
N ASP A 4 -23.83 -30.17 23.81
CA ASP A 4 -22.50 -29.70 23.44
C ASP A 4 -22.19 -30.17 22.01
N ASP A 5 -22.30 -29.33 20.98
CA ASP A 5 -21.43 -29.37 19.79
C ASP A 5 -21.84 -28.39 18.68
N GLU A 6 -21.64 -27.08 18.92
CA GLU A 6 -21.20 -26.24 17.79
C GLU A 6 -20.26 -25.15 18.28
N LEU A 7 -19.11 -25.61 18.79
CA LEU A 7 -17.93 -24.77 18.88
C LEU A 7 -17.44 -24.50 17.45
N LYS A 8 -18.00 -23.46 16.83
CA LYS A 8 -17.43 -22.82 15.64
C LYS A 8 -15.94 -22.60 15.90
N PRO A 9 -15.02 -23.02 15.00
CA PRO A 9 -13.59 -22.99 15.28
C PRO A 9 -13.19 -21.58 15.71
N ARG A 10 -12.80 -21.43 16.97
CA ARG A 10 -12.12 -20.23 17.43
C ARG A 10 -10.79 -20.26 16.71
N THR A 11 -10.68 -19.49 15.63
CA THR A 11 -9.41 -19.23 14.95
C THR A 11 -8.41 -18.90 16.06
N SER A 12 -7.47 -19.82 16.31
CA SER A 12 -6.39 -19.58 17.26
C SER A 12 -5.80 -18.24 16.86
N ALA A 13 -5.72 -17.30 17.80
CA ALA A 13 -4.98 -16.08 17.57
C ALA A 13 -3.53 -16.50 17.34
N ALA A 14 -3.18 -16.77 16.08
CA ALA A 14 -1.81 -16.85 15.62
C ALA A 14 -1.11 -15.63 16.23
N ALA A 15 0.02 -15.84 16.90
CA ALA A 15 0.83 -14.77 17.50
C ALA A 15 0.75 -13.54 16.60
N GLY A 16 0.05 -12.50 17.08
CA GLY A 16 -0.63 -11.53 16.23
C GLY A 16 0.25 -11.09 15.07
N SER A 17 -0.13 -11.45 13.84
CA SER A 17 0.60 -10.97 12.67
C SER A 17 0.44 -9.46 12.65
N THR A 18 1.47 -8.75 13.08
CA THR A 18 1.49 -7.28 13.07
C THR A 18 1.22 -6.86 11.64
N ARG A 19 0.03 -6.31 11.37
CA ARG A 19 -0.29 -5.77 10.07
C ARG A 19 0.46 -4.46 9.91
N VAL A 20 1.43 -4.46 9.01
CA VAL A 20 2.22 -3.29 8.67
C VAL A 20 1.60 -2.61 7.46
N ALA A 21 1.32 -1.31 7.58
CA ALA A 21 0.88 -0.48 6.47
C ALA A 21 2.07 0.27 5.85
N GLY A 22 1.99 0.54 4.53
CA GLY A 22 2.96 1.34 3.80
C GLY A 22 2.42 2.71 3.43
N ILE A 23 3.24 3.75 3.52
CA ILE A 23 2.89 5.11 3.07
C ILE A 23 3.90 5.57 2.03
N VAL A 24 3.41 5.97 0.86
CA VAL A 24 4.22 6.56 -0.22
C VAL A 24 3.91 8.05 -0.31
N LEU A 25 4.89 8.89 0.05
CA LEU A 25 4.77 10.34 -0.02
C LEU A 25 5.07 10.84 -1.44
N CYS A 26 4.02 11.27 -2.14
CA CYS A 26 4.04 11.60 -3.56
C CYS A 26 3.79 13.10 -3.85
N GLY A 27 3.58 13.95 -2.83
CA GLY A 27 3.17 15.35 -2.99
C GLY A 27 4.23 16.39 -3.39
N GLY A 28 5.34 16.00 -4.01
CA GLY A 28 6.48 16.91 -4.27
C GLY A 28 6.34 17.78 -5.53
N ARG A 29 6.76 19.05 -5.46
CA ARG A 29 6.72 20.03 -6.59
C ARG A 29 7.53 19.65 -7.83
N SER A 30 8.47 18.70 -7.73
CA SER A 30 9.27 18.21 -8.87
C SER A 30 10.07 19.27 -9.64
N SER A 31 10.48 20.37 -8.98
CA SER A 31 11.06 21.58 -9.61
C SER A 31 12.39 21.40 -10.37
N ARG A 32 13.16 20.34 -10.09
CA ARG A 32 14.45 20.10 -10.76
C ARG A 32 14.35 19.30 -12.06
N MET A 33 13.27 18.54 -12.25
CA MET A 33 13.13 17.56 -13.34
C MET A 33 12.23 18.02 -14.48
N GLY A 34 11.58 19.18 -14.37
CA GLY A 34 10.66 19.72 -15.38
C GLY A 34 9.34 18.96 -15.55
N GLN A 35 9.20 17.77 -14.95
CA GLN A 35 8.00 16.93 -14.98
C GLN A 35 7.74 16.31 -13.60
N PRO A 36 6.48 15.95 -13.28
CA PRO A 36 6.15 15.33 -11.99
C PRO A 36 6.90 14.01 -11.78
N LYS A 37 7.71 13.91 -10.72
CA LYS A 37 8.62 12.76 -10.50
C LYS A 37 7.90 11.43 -10.41
N HIS A 38 6.67 11.43 -9.90
CA HIS A 38 5.87 10.23 -9.73
C HIS A 38 5.37 9.64 -11.06
N LEU A 39 5.32 10.46 -12.12
CA LEU A 39 4.96 10.06 -13.49
C LEU A 39 6.18 9.77 -14.36
N LEU A 40 7.40 9.88 -13.82
CA LEU A 40 8.60 9.57 -14.60
C LEU A 40 8.52 8.12 -15.10
N PRO A 41 8.81 7.87 -16.39
CA PRO A 41 8.82 6.53 -16.94
C PRO A 41 9.94 5.70 -16.29
N PHE A 42 9.64 4.46 -15.96
CA PHE A 42 10.54 3.47 -15.37
C PHE A 42 10.26 2.10 -15.99
N GLY A 43 10.86 1.85 -17.16
CA GLY A 43 10.48 0.70 -18.00
C GLY A 43 9.03 0.85 -18.48
N ASP A 44 8.23 -0.19 -18.28
CA ASP A 44 6.82 -0.24 -18.70
C ASP A 44 5.85 0.38 -17.67
N GLU A 45 6.36 0.93 -16.58
CA GLU A 45 5.57 1.54 -15.50
C GLU A 45 6.07 2.96 -15.17
N THR A 46 5.28 3.72 -14.43
CA THR A 46 5.71 4.97 -13.81
C THR A 46 6.52 4.70 -12.54
N MET A 47 7.34 5.67 -12.12
CA MET A 47 8.08 5.60 -10.86
C MET A 47 7.16 5.30 -9.66
N LEU A 48 5.96 5.87 -9.61
CA LEU A 48 5.01 5.60 -8.53
C LEU A 48 4.49 4.16 -8.57
N GLN A 49 4.11 3.65 -9.75
CA GLN A 49 3.67 2.26 -9.91
C GLN A 49 4.78 1.29 -9.47
N ARG A 50 6.05 1.56 -9.83
CA ARG A 50 7.22 0.78 -9.38
C ARG A 50 7.31 0.70 -7.85
N VAL A 51 7.16 1.84 -7.18
CA VAL A 51 7.25 1.94 -5.71
C VAL A 51 6.08 1.20 -5.06
N VAL A 52 4.84 1.43 -5.51
CA VAL A 52 3.66 0.76 -4.97
C VAL A 52 3.77 -0.75 -5.16
N ARG A 53 4.11 -1.23 -6.36
CA ARG A 53 4.27 -2.67 -6.64
C ARG A 53 5.33 -3.32 -5.74
N THR A 54 6.46 -2.64 -5.53
CA THR A 54 7.54 -3.15 -4.67
C THR A 54 7.13 -3.15 -3.19
N LEU A 55 6.47 -2.10 -2.73
CA LEU A 55 6.04 -1.96 -1.34
C LEU A 55 4.92 -2.96 -0.99
N SER A 56 3.95 -3.16 -1.89
CA SER A 56 2.84 -4.12 -1.72
C SER A 56 3.29 -5.57 -1.53
N ALA A 57 4.54 -5.92 -1.86
CA ALA A 57 5.08 -7.25 -1.61
C ALA A 57 5.32 -7.54 -0.11
N VAL A 58 5.40 -6.51 0.73
CA VAL A 58 5.82 -6.64 2.14
C VAL A 58 4.89 -5.96 3.15
N VAL A 59 3.95 -5.12 2.70
CA VAL A 59 2.99 -4.43 3.58
C VAL A 59 1.58 -4.43 3.00
N SER A 60 0.58 -4.34 3.87
CA SER A 60 -0.83 -4.18 3.48
C SER A 60 -1.62 -3.49 4.61
N PRO A 61 -2.31 -2.36 4.33
CA PRO A 61 -2.50 -1.71 3.03
C PRO A 61 -1.33 -0.79 2.62
N VAL A 62 -1.31 -0.37 1.35
CA VAL A 62 -0.45 0.72 0.84
C VAL A 62 -1.29 1.97 0.61
N VAL A 63 -0.86 3.10 1.16
CA VAL A 63 -1.49 4.42 1.02
C VAL A 63 -0.55 5.35 0.26
N VAL A 64 -1.06 5.98 -0.80
CA VAL A 64 -0.34 7.03 -1.54
C VAL A 64 -0.86 8.39 -1.10
N VAL A 65 0.04 9.27 -0.69
CA VAL A 65 -0.30 10.65 -0.30
C VAL A 65 0.13 11.61 -1.40
N ALA A 66 -0.83 12.32 -2.00
CA ALA A 66 -0.60 13.27 -3.08
C ALA A 66 -0.95 14.70 -2.66
N ALA A 67 -0.37 15.70 -3.33
CA ALA A 67 -0.81 17.08 -3.17
C ALA A 67 -2.23 17.27 -3.75
N ARG A 68 -2.95 18.30 -3.29
CA ARG A 68 -4.28 18.60 -3.84
C ARG A 68 -4.21 18.83 -5.36
N GLY A 69 -5.11 18.19 -6.10
CA GLY A 69 -5.19 18.31 -7.56
C GLY A 69 -4.08 17.59 -8.33
N GLN A 70 -3.17 16.88 -7.65
CA GLN A 70 -2.13 16.11 -8.31
C GLN A 70 -2.74 14.86 -8.98
N GLN A 71 -2.56 14.74 -10.29
CA GLN A 71 -2.96 13.55 -11.03
C GLN A 71 -2.09 12.36 -10.63
N LEU A 72 -2.72 11.20 -10.40
CA LEU A 72 -2.05 9.93 -10.20
C LEU A 72 -2.33 9.01 -11.41
N PRO A 73 -1.39 8.12 -11.75
CA PRO A 73 -1.58 7.08 -12.78
C PRO A 73 -2.55 5.99 -12.33
#